data_AF-A0A4Q5Y730-F1
#
_entry.id   AF-A0A4Q5Y730-F1
#
_cell.length_a   1.000
_cell.length_b   1.000
_cell.length_c   1.000
_cell.angle_alpha   90.00
_cell.angle_beta   90.00
_cell.angle_gamma   90.00
#
_symmetry.space_group_name_H-M   'P 1'
#
loop_
_entity.id
_entity.type
_entity.pdbx_description
1 polymer ?
#
loop_
_entity_poly.entity_id
_entity_poly.type
_entity_poly.pdbx_seq_one_letter_code
_entity_poly.pdbx_strand_id
1 'polypeptide(L)'
;PYSDDELNVIERGKNYGHPLVIGYAADNNVNGTTAGASLYSGNAAERHPSSCPDITNESGTADTLANYKDPLFSAYPNSPSFPSIAADIWAKSPTTPGNGSWPSEGWSGLDLYTSTVIPGWSKSLVAASLKWGRLVRLRLNSTGTMTAPNNLNTDTVSYFGSKNRFRDLAFDPNGKDIYVVMDKSTTSSGPSQANPVVPDCLGCLHKYTFLGYSDSTGSRSYIPRAVPVTTGVNNTCNTSTTVTIDATNNTYWVPITGPDGNILAEINSNGQSLGTITSSFYQHAGTTRVRNGASYANRNITITPQTQPGSAVRIRLYMTKAEYDALDLDPLSGITAPTDVRILKNNDACSGFLNAAG
;
A
#
# COMPACT_ATOMS: atom_id res chain seq x y z
N PRO A 1 -17.19 14.56 -6.74
CA PRO A 1 -17.52 13.12 -6.78
C PRO A 1 -18.23 12.75 -5.48
N TYR A 2 -19.34 12.01 -5.55
CA TYR A 2 -20.12 11.60 -4.36
C TYR A 2 -19.61 10.29 -3.77
N SER A 3 -19.39 9.32 -4.65
CA SER A 3 -18.87 7.99 -4.38
C SER A 3 -18.13 7.50 -5.62
N ASP A 4 -17.64 6.28 -5.57
CA ASP A 4 -17.09 5.55 -6.72
C ASP A 4 -15.96 6.31 -7.42
N ASP A 5 -14.92 6.68 -6.67
CA ASP A 5 -13.68 7.08 -7.32
C ASP A 5 -13.07 5.83 -8.00
N GLU A 6 -13.01 5.83 -9.33
CA GLU A 6 -12.67 4.66 -10.13
C GLU A 6 -11.20 4.61 -10.56
N LEU A 7 -10.60 3.41 -10.51
CA LEU A 7 -9.39 3.06 -11.25
C LEU A 7 -9.80 2.21 -12.44
N ASN A 8 -9.48 2.68 -13.65
CA ASN A 8 -9.81 1.99 -14.88
C ASN A 8 -8.55 1.50 -15.60
N VAL A 9 -8.57 0.25 -16.07
CA VAL A 9 -7.56 -0.24 -17.02
C VAL A 9 -8.04 0.09 -18.43
N ILE A 10 -7.41 1.10 -19.03
CA ILE A 10 -7.77 1.63 -20.34
C ILE A 10 -7.35 0.66 -21.45
N GLU A 11 -8.34 0.14 -22.18
CA GLU A 11 -8.18 -0.82 -23.25
C GLU A 11 -8.88 -0.33 -24.51
N ARG A 12 -8.28 -0.61 -25.67
CA ARG A 12 -8.81 -0.16 -26.95
C ARG A 12 -10.21 -0.72 -27.19
N GLY A 13 -11.16 0.17 -27.49
CA GLY A 13 -12.52 -0.20 -27.90
C GLY A 13 -13.44 -0.63 -26.75
N LYS A 14 -13.02 -0.48 -25.49
CA LYS A 14 -13.87 -0.70 -24.31
C LYS A 14 -14.74 0.51 -24.00
N ASN A 15 -15.89 0.25 -23.40
CA ASN A 15 -16.81 1.24 -22.87
C ASN A 15 -16.84 1.14 -21.35
N TYR A 16 -16.60 2.24 -20.65
CA TYR A 16 -16.54 2.30 -19.18
C TYR A 16 -17.85 2.79 -18.56
N GLY A 17 -18.91 2.92 -19.36
CA GLY A 17 -20.27 3.15 -18.91
C GLY A 17 -20.60 4.59 -18.52
N HIS A 18 -19.62 5.43 -18.20
CA HIS A 18 -19.86 6.86 -17.91
C HIS A 18 -20.59 7.58 -19.06
N PRO A 19 -21.59 8.44 -18.77
CA PRO A 19 -22.10 8.83 -17.45
C PRO A 19 -23.26 7.97 -16.93
N LEU A 20 -23.59 6.86 -17.58
CA LEU A 20 -24.78 6.04 -17.27
C LEU A 20 -24.53 4.88 -16.31
N VAL A 21 -23.26 4.54 -16.09
CA VAL A 21 -22.79 3.57 -15.09
C VAL A 21 -21.60 4.20 -14.39
N ILE A 22 -21.59 4.15 -13.06
CA ILE A 22 -20.58 4.75 -12.20
C ILE A 22 -20.17 3.71 -11.16
N GLY A 23 -18.87 3.49 -10.98
CA GLY A 23 -18.37 2.42 -10.14
C GLY A 23 -18.64 1.04 -10.75
N TYR A 24 -18.98 0.07 -9.91
CA TYR A 24 -19.29 -1.29 -10.36
C TYR A 24 -20.75 -1.39 -10.81
N ALA A 25 -21.01 -1.79 -12.05
CA ALA A 25 -22.39 -1.84 -12.59
C ALA A 25 -23.37 -2.65 -11.73
N ALA A 26 -22.88 -3.73 -11.12
CA ALA A 26 -23.68 -4.67 -10.36
C ALA A 26 -24.11 -4.14 -8.98
N ASP A 27 -23.45 -3.10 -8.45
CA ASP A 27 -23.73 -2.61 -7.09
C ASP A 27 -24.91 -1.62 -7.03
N ASN A 28 -25.30 -1.07 -8.19
CA ASN A 28 -26.42 -0.15 -8.36
C ASN A 28 -26.32 1.09 -7.46
N ASN A 29 -25.11 1.58 -7.16
CA ASN A 29 -24.89 2.68 -6.21
C ASN A 29 -25.58 3.99 -6.61
N VAL A 30 -25.71 4.24 -7.92
CA VAL A 30 -26.12 5.53 -8.49
C VAL A 30 -27.51 5.45 -9.17
N ASN A 31 -28.20 4.32 -9.07
CA ASN A 31 -29.60 4.22 -9.53
C ASN A 31 -30.51 5.25 -8.84
N GLY A 32 -31.35 5.91 -9.63
CA GLY A 32 -32.28 6.93 -9.19
C GLY A 32 -31.67 8.33 -9.03
N THR A 33 -30.46 8.58 -9.54
CA THR A 33 -29.84 9.92 -9.59
C THR A 33 -29.04 10.10 -10.89
N THR A 34 -28.25 11.17 -11.03
CA THR A 34 -27.34 11.36 -12.18
C THR A 34 -25.87 11.21 -11.77
N ALA A 35 -24.99 11.00 -12.74
CA ALA A 35 -23.56 11.20 -12.52
C ALA A 35 -23.31 12.67 -12.15
N GLY A 36 -22.59 12.92 -11.05
CA GLY A 36 -22.13 14.26 -10.71
C GLY A 36 -23.15 15.22 -10.06
N ALA A 37 -24.46 14.93 -9.97
CA ALA A 37 -25.39 15.64 -9.05
C ALA A 37 -26.79 15.00 -8.79
N SER A 38 -27.59 15.63 -7.91
CA SER A 38 -28.79 15.07 -7.25
C SER A 38 -30.02 14.88 -8.14
N LEU A 39 -30.94 14.04 -7.63
CA LEU A 39 -32.32 13.81 -8.06
C LEU A 39 -33.04 15.04 -8.64
N TYR A 40 -33.62 14.87 -9.82
CA TYR A 40 -34.76 15.65 -10.28
C TYR A 40 -36.00 15.27 -9.46
N SER A 41 -36.08 15.72 -8.20
CA SER A 41 -37.36 15.73 -7.51
C SER A 41 -38.15 16.90 -8.09
N GLY A 42 -39.26 16.63 -8.79
CA GLY A 42 -40.10 17.62 -9.49
C GLY A 42 -40.75 18.71 -8.62
N ASN A 43 -40.13 19.11 -7.52
CA ASN A 43 -40.45 20.26 -6.69
C ASN A 43 -39.17 21.09 -6.44
N ALA A 44 -39.16 22.30 -7.01
CA ALA A 44 -38.32 23.46 -6.67
C ALA A 44 -36.77 23.31 -6.75
N ALA A 45 -36.22 23.91 -7.81
CA ALA A 45 -34.85 24.40 -8.00
C ALA A 45 -33.72 23.38 -7.80
N GLU A 46 -33.11 22.92 -8.90
CA GLU A 46 -31.89 22.12 -8.92
C GLU A 46 -30.79 22.78 -8.06
N ARG A 47 -30.49 22.22 -6.88
CA ARG A 47 -29.47 22.79 -5.97
C ARG A 47 -28.04 22.36 -6.33
N HIS A 48 -27.89 21.33 -7.16
CA HIS A 48 -26.69 21.01 -7.92
C HIS A 48 -27.12 20.46 -9.28
N PRO A 49 -27.25 21.28 -10.32
CA PRO A 49 -27.61 20.77 -11.64
C PRO A 49 -26.49 19.87 -12.16
N SER A 50 -26.81 18.64 -12.53
CA SER A 50 -25.96 17.86 -13.43
C SER A 50 -26.53 17.98 -14.84
N SER A 51 -25.65 18.14 -15.82
CA SER A 51 -26.01 17.97 -17.22
C SER A 51 -26.02 16.49 -17.65
N CYS A 52 -25.72 15.57 -16.73
CA CYS A 52 -25.71 14.15 -17.02
C CYS A 52 -27.13 13.57 -17.05
N PRO A 53 -27.36 12.54 -17.88
CA PRO A 53 -28.65 11.84 -17.91
C PRO A 53 -28.97 11.15 -16.57
N ASP A 54 -30.26 10.92 -16.34
CA ASP A 54 -30.74 10.11 -15.23
C ASP A 54 -30.28 8.65 -15.38
N ILE A 55 -29.77 8.11 -14.29
CA ILE A 55 -29.34 6.72 -14.17
C ILE A 55 -30.47 5.96 -13.50
N THR A 56 -31.14 5.10 -14.25
CA THR A 56 -32.29 4.31 -13.76
C THR A 56 -31.91 2.89 -13.39
N ASN A 57 -30.98 2.29 -14.14
CA ASN A 57 -30.51 0.92 -13.95
C ASN A 57 -29.10 0.76 -14.52
N GLU A 58 -28.08 0.86 -13.67
CA GLU A 58 -26.67 0.72 -14.03
C GLU A 58 -26.37 -0.67 -14.59
N SER A 59 -26.75 -1.73 -13.88
CA SER A 59 -26.53 -3.10 -14.30
C SER A 59 -27.17 -3.40 -15.66
N GLY A 60 -28.44 -3.03 -15.83
CA GLY A 60 -29.15 -3.23 -17.09
C GLY A 60 -28.59 -2.38 -18.22
N THR A 61 -28.10 -1.18 -17.92
CA THR A 61 -27.43 -0.35 -18.94
C THR A 61 -26.12 -0.98 -19.37
N ALA A 62 -25.28 -1.42 -18.43
CA ALA A 62 -24.03 -2.11 -18.70
C ALA A 62 -24.20 -3.31 -19.64
N ASP A 63 -25.26 -4.11 -19.45
CA ASP A 63 -25.59 -5.26 -20.31
C ASP A 63 -25.87 -4.89 -21.78
N THR A 64 -26.34 -3.67 -22.03
CA THR A 64 -26.63 -3.17 -23.39
C THR A 64 -25.45 -2.49 -24.05
N LEU A 65 -24.42 -2.11 -23.28
CA LEU A 65 -23.26 -1.40 -23.79
C LEU A 65 -22.28 -2.39 -24.44
N ALA A 66 -22.12 -2.28 -25.75
CA ALA A 66 -21.12 -3.05 -26.47
C ALA A 66 -19.71 -2.82 -25.87
N ASN A 67 -19.01 -3.93 -25.60
CA ASN A 67 -17.67 -3.92 -25.02
C ASN A 67 -17.57 -3.22 -23.65
N TYR A 68 -18.64 -3.28 -22.84
CA TYR A 68 -18.60 -2.79 -21.47
C TYR A 68 -17.47 -3.42 -20.64
N LYS A 69 -16.89 -2.62 -19.74
CA LYS A 69 -15.87 -3.05 -18.79
C LYS A 69 -16.02 -2.27 -17.48
N ASP A 70 -16.21 -3.00 -16.39
CA ASP A 70 -16.15 -2.46 -15.03
C ASP A 70 -14.77 -1.87 -14.70
N PRO A 71 -14.68 -0.93 -13.75
CA PRO A 71 -13.42 -0.45 -13.24
C PRO A 71 -12.63 -1.60 -12.59
N LEU A 72 -11.29 -1.46 -12.59
CA LEU A 72 -10.41 -2.33 -11.82
C LEU A 72 -10.75 -2.25 -10.33
N PHE A 73 -11.04 -1.05 -9.86
CA PHE A 73 -11.36 -0.75 -8.48
C PHE A 73 -12.30 0.46 -8.43
N SER A 74 -13.34 0.39 -7.59
CA SER A 74 -14.16 1.54 -7.23
C SER A 74 -14.00 1.84 -5.74
N ALA A 75 -13.71 3.09 -5.40
CA ALA A 75 -13.67 3.54 -4.01
C ALA A 75 -15.08 3.83 -3.51
N TYR A 76 -15.46 3.16 -2.43
CA TYR A 76 -16.75 3.33 -1.76
C TYR A 76 -17.94 2.86 -2.61
N PRO A 77 -17.90 1.63 -3.14
CA PRO A 77 -19.04 1.05 -3.83
C PRO A 77 -20.20 0.83 -2.86
N ASN A 78 -21.41 0.65 -3.40
CA ASN A 78 -22.59 0.38 -2.59
C ASN A 78 -22.36 -0.84 -1.71
N SER A 79 -22.51 -0.65 -0.41
CA SER A 79 -22.25 -1.68 0.61
C SER A 79 -23.02 -1.37 1.88
N PRO A 80 -23.09 -2.30 2.85
CA PRO A 80 -23.71 -2.01 4.15
C PRO A 80 -23.09 -0.81 4.88
N SER A 81 -21.81 -0.52 4.63
CA SER A 81 -21.09 0.62 5.24
C SER A 81 -21.23 1.91 4.43
N PHE A 82 -21.48 1.81 3.13
CA PHE A 82 -21.67 2.93 2.20
C PHE A 82 -22.91 2.63 1.36
N PRO A 83 -24.13 2.83 1.89
CA PRO A 83 -25.34 2.50 1.14
C PRO A 83 -25.51 3.41 -0.08
N SER A 84 -26.31 2.96 -1.05
CA SER A 84 -26.55 3.68 -2.30
C SER A 84 -26.79 5.17 -2.12
N ILE A 85 -26.33 6.00 -3.06
CA ILE A 85 -26.46 7.46 -2.99
C ILE A 85 -27.92 7.88 -2.74
N ALA A 86 -28.87 7.22 -3.42
CA ALA A 86 -30.29 7.46 -3.22
C ALA A 86 -30.77 7.10 -1.80
N ALA A 87 -30.38 5.93 -1.27
CA ALA A 87 -30.80 5.45 0.04
C ALA A 87 -30.06 6.10 1.22
N ASP A 88 -28.90 6.73 1.00
CA ASP A 88 -28.10 7.36 2.04
C ASP A 88 -28.14 8.89 1.94
N ILE A 89 -27.37 9.45 1.00
CA ILE A 89 -27.15 10.90 0.85
C ILE A 89 -28.47 11.64 0.63
N TRP A 90 -29.33 11.13 -0.25
CA TRP A 90 -30.58 11.81 -0.61
C TRP A 90 -31.74 11.49 0.35
N ALA A 91 -31.82 10.27 0.89
CA ALA A 91 -32.87 9.91 1.84
C ALA A 91 -32.66 10.51 3.23
N LYS A 92 -31.41 10.63 3.71
CA LYS A 92 -31.11 11.12 5.07
C LYS A 92 -30.93 12.63 5.17
N SER A 93 -30.76 13.32 4.05
CA SER A 93 -30.49 14.75 4.03
C SER A 93 -31.52 15.50 3.18
N PRO A 94 -32.62 16.00 3.78
CA PRO A 94 -33.57 16.88 3.09
C PRO A 94 -32.96 18.26 2.77
N THR A 95 -31.75 18.54 3.27
CA THR A 95 -30.89 19.67 2.93
C THR A 95 -29.57 19.14 2.39
N THR A 96 -29.06 19.66 1.27
CA THR A 96 -27.82 19.19 0.64
C THR A 96 -26.67 18.89 1.63
N PRO A 97 -26.14 17.65 1.69
CA PRO A 97 -24.95 17.35 2.47
C PRO A 97 -23.73 18.08 1.89
N GLY A 98 -22.92 18.70 2.74
CA GLY A 98 -21.67 19.31 2.30
C GLY A 98 -20.68 18.28 1.76
N ASN A 99 -19.78 18.69 0.87
CA ASN A 99 -18.77 17.84 0.23
C ASN A 99 -18.00 16.92 1.21
N GLY A 100 -17.80 17.35 2.47
CA GLY A 100 -17.13 16.55 3.50
C GLY A 100 -17.87 15.27 3.92
N SER A 101 -19.17 15.16 3.68
CA SER A 101 -20.00 14.01 4.07
C SER A 101 -20.10 12.91 3.01
N TRP A 102 -19.65 13.18 1.79
CA TRP A 102 -19.72 12.20 0.70
C TRP A 102 -18.62 11.14 0.85
N PRO A 103 -18.88 9.84 0.59
CA PRO A 103 -17.84 8.82 0.65
C PRO A 103 -16.98 8.84 -0.62
N SER A 104 -16.10 9.84 -0.75
CA SER A 104 -15.22 10.00 -1.92
C SER A 104 -13.85 10.54 -1.55
N GLU A 105 -12.84 10.23 -2.35
CA GLU A 105 -11.47 10.74 -2.25
C GLU A 105 -11.26 12.01 -3.10
N GLY A 106 -11.91 12.09 -4.26
CA GLY A 106 -11.56 13.11 -5.25
C GLY A 106 -10.14 12.92 -5.76
N TRP A 107 -9.89 11.77 -6.41
CA TRP A 107 -8.59 11.46 -6.97
C TRP A 107 -8.16 12.45 -8.06
N SER A 108 -6.87 12.77 -8.10
CA SER A 108 -6.34 13.76 -9.03
C SER A 108 -4.97 13.46 -9.63
N GLY A 109 -4.29 12.46 -9.10
CA GLY A 109 -2.99 11.99 -9.57
C GLY A 109 -2.83 10.52 -9.20
N LEU A 110 -2.08 9.78 -10.02
CA LEU A 110 -1.89 8.35 -9.87
C LEU A 110 -0.51 7.98 -10.40
N ASP A 111 0.26 7.26 -9.60
CA ASP A 111 1.56 6.73 -10.03
C ASP A 111 1.74 5.28 -9.55
N LEU A 112 2.62 4.53 -10.22
CA LEU A 112 2.94 3.14 -9.92
C LEU A 112 4.27 3.05 -9.18
N TYR A 113 4.22 2.58 -7.93
CA TYR A 113 5.43 2.28 -7.18
C TYR A 113 5.94 0.87 -7.51
N THR A 114 7.11 0.81 -8.16
CA THR A 114 7.75 -0.43 -8.61
C THR A 114 9.01 -0.79 -7.83
N SER A 115 9.62 0.17 -7.12
CA SER A 115 10.81 -0.08 -6.31
C SER A 115 10.55 -1.10 -5.20
N THR A 116 11.62 -1.70 -4.69
CA THR A 116 11.58 -2.70 -3.62
C THR A 116 11.98 -2.13 -2.28
N VAL A 117 12.41 -0.87 -2.21
CA VAL A 117 13.08 -0.30 -1.03
C VAL A 117 12.14 -0.10 0.16
N ILE A 118 10.88 0.31 -0.06
CA ILE A 118 9.89 0.43 1.01
C ILE A 118 9.16 -0.92 1.16
N PRO A 119 9.23 -1.59 2.33
CA PRO A 119 8.68 -2.94 2.49
C PRO A 119 7.17 -3.03 2.20
N GLY A 120 6.81 -3.96 1.31
CA GLY A 120 5.43 -4.23 0.93
C GLY A 120 4.78 -3.15 0.05
N TRP A 121 5.54 -2.19 -0.47
CA TRP A 121 5.03 -1.19 -1.42
C TRP A 121 5.19 -1.61 -2.88
N SER A 122 6.14 -2.48 -3.21
CA SER A 122 6.36 -2.91 -4.61
C SER A 122 5.05 -3.43 -5.23
N LYS A 123 4.81 -3.03 -6.49
CA LYS A 123 3.57 -3.31 -7.24
C LYS A 123 2.34 -2.66 -6.58
N SER A 124 2.43 -1.38 -6.23
CA SER A 124 1.28 -0.62 -5.72
C SER A 124 0.97 0.58 -6.59
N LEU A 125 -0.31 0.81 -6.84
CA LEU A 125 -0.80 2.10 -7.31
C LEU A 125 -0.91 3.04 -6.10
N VAL A 126 -0.55 4.31 -6.28
CA VAL A 126 -0.70 5.33 -5.24
C VAL A 126 -1.44 6.51 -5.84
N ALA A 127 -2.64 6.77 -5.32
CA ALA A 127 -3.51 7.85 -5.76
C ALA A 127 -3.39 9.06 -4.82
N ALA A 128 -3.31 10.26 -5.40
CA ALA A 128 -3.41 11.53 -4.67
C ALA A 128 -4.88 11.92 -4.46
N SER A 129 -5.22 12.30 -3.23
CA SER A 129 -6.57 12.65 -2.81
C SER A 129 -6.69 14.16 -2.56
N LEU A 130 -7.55 14.82 -3.32
CA LEU A 130 -7.84 16.25 -3.14
C LEU A 130 -8.66 16.50 -1.88
N LYS A 131 -9.61 15.61 -1.56
CA LYS A 131 -10.58 15.86 -0.49
C LYS A 131 -9.97 15.69 0.89
N TRP A 132 -9.14 14.66 1.06
CA TRP A 132 -8.59 14.30 2.36
C TRP A 132 -7.12 14.67 2.54
N GLY A 133 -6.47 15.21 1.50
CA GLY A 133 -5.08 15.66 1.61
C GLY A 133 -4.11 14.55 1.95
N ARG A 134 -4.27 13.40 1.28
CA ARG A 134 -3.53 12.17 1.56
C ARG A 134 -3.16 11.43 0.28
N LEU A 135 -2.23 10.49 0.40
CA LEU A 135 -2.03 9.46 -0.60
C LEU A 135 -2.78 8.19 -0.20
N VAL A 136 -3.41 7.53 -1.16
CA VAL A 136 -4.08 6.25 -0.97
C VAL A 136 -3.34 5.20 -1.79
N ARG A 137 -2.72 4.24 -1.10
CA ARG A 137 -1.99 3.14 -1.75
C ARG A 137 -2.91 1.94 -1.92
N LEU A 138 -2.93 1.37 -3.11
CA LEU A 138 -3.61 0.14 -3.47
C LEU A 138 -2.55 -0.86 -3.94
N ARG A 139 -2.35 -1.93 -3.19
CA ARG A 139 -1.44 -3.00 -3.61
C ARG A 139 -2.08 -3.78 -4.75
N LEU A 140 -1.30 -4.14 -5.77
CA LEU A 140 -1.75 -5.04 -6.83
C LEU A 140 -1.40 -6.50 -6.51
N ASN A 141 -2.19 -7.42 -7.06
CA ASN A 141 -1.87 -8.84 -7.04
C ASN A 141 -0.62 -9.14 -7.90
N SER A 142 -0.16 -10.40 -7.90
CA SER A 142 1.07 -10.79 -8.59
C SER A 142 1.05 -10.54 -10.09
N THR A 143 -0.13 -10.62 -10.72
CA THR A 143 -0.37 -10.39 -12.15
C THR A 143 -0.61 -8.92 -12.51
N GLY A 144 -0.81 -8.04 -11.52
CA GLY A 144 -1.14 -6.63 -11.76
C GLY A 144 -2.57 -6.40 -12.27
N THR A 145 -3.46 -7.39 -12.17
CA THR A 145 -4.79 -7.37 -12.78
C THR A 145 -5.91 -7.07 -11.79
N MET A 146 -5.63 -7.02 -10.49
CA MET A 146 -6.58 -6.69 -9.42
C MET A 146 -5.84 -5.98 -8.29
N THR A 147 -6.55 -5.14 -7.53
CA THR A 147 -6.05 -4.72 -6.22
C THR A 147 -6.19 -5.87 -5.22
N ALA A 148 -5.29 -5.94 -4.25
CA ALA A 148 -5.10 -7.10 -3.36
C ALA A 148 -5.21 -6.69 -1.89
N PRO A 149 -5.73 -7.56 -1.01
CA PRO A 149 -6.01 -8.97 -1.25
C PRO A 149 -7.33 -9.33 -1.95
N ASN A 150 -8.39 -8.55 -1.78
CA ASN A 150 -9.76 -8.92 -2.13
C ASN A 150 -10.42 -7.99 -3.16
N ASN A 151 -9.70 -6.99 -3.65
CA ASN A 151 -10.17 -5.92 -4.51
C ASN A 151 -11.25 -5.03 -3.87
N LEU A 152 -11.12 -4.77 -2.56
CA LEU A 152 -12.08 -4.01 -1.75
C LEU A 152 -11.44 -2.74 -1.17
N ASN A 153 -12.26 -1.77 -0.75
CA ASN A 153 -11.79 -0.56 -0.07
C ASN A 153 -10.85 -0.81 1.12
N THR A 154 -11.04 -1.91 1.85
CA THR A 154 -10.20 -2.33 2.97
C THR A 154 -8.78 -2.70 2.58
N ASP A 155 -8.52 -2.85 1.28
CA ASP A 155 -7.22 -3.18 0.72
C ASP A 155 -6.35 -1.94 0.49
N THR A 156 -6.94 -0.76 0.72
CA THR A 156 -6.24 0.52 0.62
C THR A 156 -5.54 0.87 1.92
N VAL A 157 -4.43 1.61 1.82
CA VAL A 157 -3.74 2.19 2.97
C VAL A 157 -3.50 3.67 2.72
N SER A 158 -3.92 4.51 3.66
CA SER A 158 -3.69 5.95 3.59
C SER A 158 -2.32 6.33 4.17
N TYR A 159 -1.64 7.22 3.47
CA TYR A 159 -0.36 7.80 3.87
C TYR A 159 -0.43 9.31 3.85
N PHE A 160 0.26 9.91 4.81
CA PHE A 160 0.23 11.34 5.06
C PHE A 160 -1.18 11.83 5.40
N GLY A 161 -1.29 13.11 5.71
CA GLY A 161 -2.56 13.75 6.03
C GLY A 161 -2.30 15.21 6.35
N SER A 162 -2.93 16.10 5.59
CA SER A 162 -2.90 17.52 5.88
C SER A 162 -4.19 18.20 5.42
N LYS A 163 -4.31 19.51 5.68
CA LYS A 163 -5.40 20.32 5.13
C LYS A 163 -5.19 20.68 3.66
N ASN A 164 -4.08 20.27 3.05
CA ASN A 164 -3.79 20.53 1.64
C ASN A 164 -4.56 19.58 0.75
N ARG A 165 -4.73 19.96 -0.52
CA ARG A 165 -5.37 19.12 -1.53
C ARG A 165 -4.26 18.54 -2.40
N PHE A 166 -3.99 17.24 -2.28
CA PHE A 166 -2.89 16.62 -3.00
C PHE A 166 -3.30 16.46 -4.46
N ARG A 167 -2.58 17.14 -5.36
CA ARG A 167 -2.90 17.21 -6.79
C ARG A 167 -2.28 16.04 -7.53
N ASP A 168 -0.99 15.82 -7.35
CA ASP A 168 -0.24 14.77 -8.04
C ASP A 168 0.96 14.32 -7.21
N LEU A 169 1.56 13.21 -7.62
CA LEU A 169 2.74 12.65 -6.98
C LEU A 169 3.76 12.15 -8.00
N ALA A 170 5.00 11.97 -7.56
CA ALA A 170 6.02 11.26 -8.31
C ALA A 170 7.00 10.54 -7.37
N PHE A 171 7.54 9.42 -7.82
CA PHE A 171 8.60 8.70 -7.11
C PHE A 171 9.98 9.03 -7.66
N ASP A 172 10.94 9.32 -6.78
CA ASP A 172 12.34 9.39 -7.19
C ASP A 172 12.85 7.99 -7.60
N PRO A 173 13.76 7.88 -8.60
CA PRO A 173 14.40 6.61 -8.95
C PRO A 173 15.10 5.90 -7.78
N ASN A 174 15.47 6.63 -6.71
CA ASN A 174 16.02 6.06 -5.48
C ASN A 174 15.03 5.18 -4.70
N GLY A 175 13.72 5.26 -5.00
CA GLY A 175 12.67 4.46 -4.40
C GLY A 175 12.27 4.83 -2.97
N LYS A 176 12.89 5.85 -2.36
CA LYS A 176 12.64 6.33 -0.99
C LYS A 176 11.98 7.70 -0.94
N ASP A 177 12.24 8.54 -1.94
CA ASP A 177 11.72 9.89 -2.01
C ASP A 177 10.41 9.91 -2.81
N ILE A 178 9.40 10.54 -2.21
CA ILE A 178 8.07 10.75 -2.77
C ILE A 178 7.85 12.25 -2.85
N TYR A 179 7.54 12.75 -4.03
CA TYR A 179 7.18 14.13 -4.26
C TYR A 179 5.66 14.25 -4.36
N VAL A 180 5.09 15.28 -3.74
CA VAL A 180 3.66 15.57 -3.79
C VAL A 180 3.47 17.05 -4.10
N VAL A 181 2.67 17.35 -5.11
CA VAL A 181 2.25 18.72 -5.44
C VAL A 181 0.82 18.97 -4.96
N MET A 182 0.53 20.22 -4.59
CA MET A 182 -0.72 20.59 -3.93
C MET A 182 -1.44 21.71 -4.69
N ASP A 183 -2.77 21.74 -4.60
CA ASP A 183 -3.53 22.84 -5.20
C ASP A 183 -3.16 24.19 -4.55
N LYS A 184 -3.12 25.24 -5.37
CA LYS A 184 -3.01 26.63 -4.90
C LYS A 184 -4.32 27.17 -4.33
N SER A 185 -5.46 26.57 -4.67
CA SER A 185 -6.76 27.13 -4.34
C SER A 185 -7.31 26.59 -3.02
N THR A 186 -7.98 27.46 -2.27
CA THR A 186 -8.81 27.11 -1.10
C THR A 186 -10.18 26.58 -1.50
N THR A 187 -10.54 26.68 -2.79
CA THR A 187 -11.82 26.26 -3.37
C THR A 187 -11.61 25.45 -4.65
N SER A 188 -12.44 24.42 -4.87
CA SER A 188 -12.65 23.79 -6.18
C SER A 188 -14.00 24.19 -6.77
N SER A 189 -14.24 23.90 -8.05
CA SER A 189 -15.57 24.01 -8.66
C SER A 189 -16.60 23.16 -7.91
N GLY A 190 -17.85 23.63 -7.84
CA GLY A 190 -18.94 22.95 -7.11
C GLY A 190 -19.10 23.39 -5.64
N PRO A 191 -19.65 22.54 -4.74
CA PRO A 191 -20.07 22.92 -3.38
C PRO A 191 -18.95 23.38 -2.44
N SER A 192 -17.69 23.22 -2.84
CA SER A 192 -16.51 23.75 -2.15
C SER A 192 -16.41 25.28 -2.18
N GLN A 193 -17.14 25.98 -3.05
CA GLN A 193 -17.22 27.44 -3.02
C GLN A 193 -17.92 27.96 -1.75
N ALA A 194 -18.81 27.16 -1.17
CA ALA A 194 -19.53 27.49 0.06
C ALA A 194 -18.78 27.09 1.35
N ASN A 195 -17.74 26.26 1.25
CA ASN A 195 -16.99 25.73 2.41
C ASN A 195 -15.48 25.61 2.07
N PRO A 196 -14.74 26.73 2.02
CA PRO A 196 -13.31 26.71 1.69
C PRO A 196 -12.52 26.00 2.79
N VAL A 197 -11.67 25.05 2.40
CA VAL A 197 -10.61 24.52 3.26
C VAL A 197 -9.37 25.35 2.97
N VAL A 198 -8.81 26.01 3.98
CA VAL A 198 -7.55 26.77 3.84
C VAL A 198 -6.38 25.79 3.94
N PRO A 199 -5.65 25.53 2.84
CA PRO A 199 -4.46 24.67 2.85
C PRO A 199 -3.37 25.27 3.74
N ASP A 200 -2.60 24.40 4.41
CA ASP A 200 -1.40 24.79 5.15
C ASP A 200 -0.30 25.31 4.22
N CYS A 201 -0.29 24.86 2.95
CA CYS A 201 0.67 25.22 1.92
C CYS A 201 -0.01 25.31 0.54
N LEU A 202 -0.15 26.52 0.00
CA LEU A 202 -0.82 26.80 -1.27
C LEU A 202 0.12 26.57 -2.45
N GLY A 203 -0.19 25.62 -3.34
CA GLY A 203 0.58 25.41 -4.57
C GLY A 203 1.97 24.81 -4.34
N CYS A 204 2.17 24.15 -3.20
CA CYS A 204 3.47 23.69 -2.76
C CYS A 204 3.87 22.34 -3.36
N LEU A 205 5.18 22.11 -3.37
CA LEU A 205 5.78 20.80 -3.60
C LEU A 205 6.41 20.34 -2.28
N HIS A 206 6.00 19.17 -1.80
CA HIS A 206 6.61 18.50 -0.67
C HIS A 206 7.45 17.31 -1.15
N LYS A 207 8.56 17.08 -0.46
CA LYS A 207 9.34 15.84 -0.56
C LYS A 207 9.22 15.08 0.76
N TYR A 208 8.81 13.82 0.67
CA TYR A 208 8.81 12.87 1.77
C TYR A 208 9.89 11.83 1.52
N THR A 209 10.80 11.64 2.47
CA THR A 209 11.87 10.63 2.39
C THR A 209 11.57 9.50 3.37
N PHE A 210 11.55 8.26 2.89
CA PHE A 210 11.47 7.09 3.76
C PHE A 210 12.83 6.83 4.46
N LEU A 211 12.86 7.03 5.77
CA LEU A 211 14.06 6.84 6.60
C LEU A 211 14.13 5.45 7.24
N GLY A 212 12.98 4.82 7.47
CA GLY A 212 12.84 3.58 8.22
C GLY A 212 11.61 3.64 9.13
N TYR A 213 11.48 2.65 10.01
CA TYR A 213 10.39 2.59 10.98
C TYR A 213 10.87 3.02 12.36
N SER A 214 10.06 3.82 13.06
CA SER A 214 10.32 4.16 14.46
C SER A 214 10.24 2.92 15.35
N ASP A 215 10.94 2.98 16.47
CA ASP A 215 10.86 1.97 17.51
C ASP A 215 9.47 1.99 18.18
N SER A 216 8.91 0.81 18.39
CA SER A 216 7.69 0.55 19.13
C SER A 216 8.04 -0.05 20.50
N THR A 217 7.04 -0.20 21.38
CA THR A 217 7.22 -0.89 22.65
C THR A 217 7.72 -2.33 22.42
N GLY A 218 8.67 -2.78 23.25
CA GLY A 218 9.20 -4.15 23.21
C GLY A 218 10.29 -4.41 22.16
N SER A 219 11.10 -3.40 21.80
CA SER A 219 12.21 -3.53 20.83
C SER A 219 11.75 -4.04 19.46
N ARG A 220 10.60 -3.53 18.98
CA ARG A 220 10.02 -3.82 17.67
C ARG A 220 9.90 -2.54 16.88
N SER A 221 9.85 -2.61 15.56
CA SER A 221 9.51 -1.45 14.74
C SER A 221 7.99 -1.36 14.55
N TYR A 222 7.51 -0.21 14.07
CA TYR A 222 6.14 -0.02 13.58
C TYR A 222 5.91 -0.55 12.15
N ILE A 223 6.75 -1.46 11.65
CA ILE A 223 6.49 -2.08 10.35
C ILE A 223 5.12 -2.78 10.34
N PRO A 224 4.31 -2.61 9.28
CA PRO A 224 3.00 -3.26 9.22
C PRO A 224 3.14 -4.79 9.22
N ARG A 225 2.35 -5.46 10.06
CA ARG A 225 2.35 -6.95 10.15
C ARG A 225 1.90 -7.65 8.87
N ALA A 226 1.25 -6.92 7.96
CA ALA A 226 0.81 -7.43 6.67
C ALA A 226 1.93 -7.46 5.61
N VAL A 227 3.11 -6.90 5.89
CA VAL A 227 4.26 -6.98 4.98
C VAL A 227 4.74 -8.44 4.93
N PRO A 228 4.68 -9.12 3.77
CA PRO A 228 5.16 -10.49 3.65
C PRO A 228 6.67 -10.57 3.83
N VAL A 229 7.15 -11.74 4.23
CA VAL A 229 8.59 -12.07 4.23
C VAL A 229 9.02 -12.43 2.82
N THR A 230 10.20 -11.97 2.40
CA THR A 230 10.69 -12.19 1.03
C THR A 230 10.84 -13.67 0.70
N THR A 231 10.41 -14.03 -0.51
CA THR A 231 10.55 -15.36 -1.10
C THR A 231 11.42 -15.23 -2.34
N GLY A 232 12.68 -15.67 -2.22
CA GLY A 232 13.64 -15.64 -3.32
C GLY A 232 13.51 -16.86 -4.24
N VAL A 233 14.47 -17.02 -5.13
CA VAL A 233 14.65 -18.27 -5.87
C VAL A 233 15.26 -19.31 -4.94
N ASN A 234 14.56 -20.44 -4.79
CA ASN A 234 15.00 -21.54 -3.94
C ASN A 234 16.36 -22.10 -4.36
N ASN A 235 17.11 -22.56 -3.38
CA ASN A 235 18.43 -23.19 -3.51
C ASN A 235 19.48 -22.33 -4.22
N THR A 236 19.29 -21.02 -4.25
CA THR A 236 20.23 -20.05 -4.84
C THR A 236 20.48 -18.89 -3.89
N CYS A 237 21.59 -18.20 -4.09
CA CYS A 237 21.84 -16.94 -3.38
C CYS A 237 21.02 -15.81 -4.00
N ASN A 238 20.19 -15.16 -3.20
CA ASN A 238 19.35 -14.05 -3.60
C ASN A 238 19.93 -12.73 -3.07
N THR A 239 20.20 -11.79 -3.97
CA THR A 239 20.60 -10.42 -3.59
C THR A 239 19.40 -9.64 -3.04
N SER A 240 19.64 -8.86 -2.00
CA SER A 240 18.65 -7.98 -1.36
C SER A 240 18.93 -6.51 -1.64
N THR A 241 18.04 -5.62 -1.25
CA THR A 241 18.25 -4.18 -1.43
C THR A 241 19.48 -3.68 -0.69
N THR A 242 20.25 -2.82 -1.35
CA THR A 242 21.28 -2.02 -0.70
C THR A 242 20.66 -0.85 0.03
N VAL A 243 21.03 -0.65 1.30
CA VAL A 243 20.57 0.49 2.11
C VAL A 243 21.75 1.26 2.69
N THR A 244 21.56 2.54 2.99
CA THR A 244 22.57 3.36 3.67
C THR A 244 22.06 3.68 5.06
N ILE A 245 22.92 3.49 6.07
CA ILE A 245 22.65 3.89 7.45
C ILE A 245 23.65 4.97 7.85
N ASP A 246 23.15 6.18 8.02
CA ASP A 246 23.92 7.39 8.33
C ASP A 246 23.20 8.26 9.38
N ALA A 247 23.68 9.48 9.59
CA ALA A 247 23.14 10.40 10.59
C ALA A 247 21.65 10.74 10.40
N THR A 248 21.08 10.52 9.21
CA THR A 248 19.67 10.84 8.90
C THR A 248 18.70 9.75 9.37
N ASN A 249 19.17 8.50 9.48
CA ASN A 249 18.30 7.35 9.78
C ASN A 249 18.84 6.36 10.82
N ASN A 250 20.02 6.58 11.40
CA ASN A 250 20.67 5.68 12.37
C ASN A 250 19.91 5.45 13.69
N THR A 251 18.82 6.16 13.95
CA THR A 251 17.92 5.94 15.10
C THR A 251 16.67 5.13 14.73
N TYR A 252 16.42 4.88 13.45
CA TYR A 252 15.28 4.11 12.95
C TYR A 252 15.66 2.63 12.74
N TRP A 253 14.63 1.79 12.66
CA TRP A 253 14.74 0.47 12.07
C TRP A 253 14.75 0.61 10.55
N VAL A 254 15.92 0.50 9.95
CA VAL A 254 16.12 0.57 8.51
C VAL A 254 15.86 -0.82 7.92
N PRO A 255 14.82 -1.01 7.09
CA PRO A 255 14.48 -2.31 6.55
C PRO A 255 15.37 -2.68 5.37
N ILE A 256 15.57 -3.98 5.20
CA ILE A 256 16.18 -4.62 4.03
C ILE A 256 15.12 -5.51 3.42
N THR A 257 14.88 -5.37 2.13
CA THR A 257 13.90 -6.15 1.39
C THR A 257 14.58 -7.05 0.36
N GLY A 258 13.88 -8.10 -0.05
CA GLY A 258 14.33 -8.94 -1.15
C GLY A 258 13.95 -8.38 -2.54
N PRO A 259 14.20 -9.16 -3.60
CA PRO A 259 13.91 -8.75 -4.98
C PRO A 259 12.42 -8.57 -5.29
N ASP A 260 11.55 -9.07 -4.41
CA ASP A 260 10.09 -8.94 -4.46
C ASP A 260 9.55 -7.73 -3.67
N GLY A 261 10.42 -6.95 -3.00
CA GLY A 261 10.03 -5.82 -2.15
C GLY A 261 9.40 -6.22 -0.81
N ASN A 262 9.45 -7.51 -0.47
CA ASN A 262 9.00 -8.05 0.81
C ASN A 262 10.14 -8.03 1.84
N ILE A 263 9.82 -8.09 3.14
CA ILE A 263 10.80 -7.87 4.20
C ILE A 263 11.77 -9.06 4.36
N LEU A 264 13.06 -8.77 4.53
CA LEU A 264 14.10 -9.75 4.89
C LEU A 264 14.60 -9.54 6.33
N ALA A 265 14.98 -8.31 6.64
CA ALA A 265 15.57 -7.93 7.91
C ALA A 265 15.33 -6.45 8.21
N GLU A 266 15.54 -6.03 9.45
CA GLU A 266 15.68 -4.62 9.83
C GLU A 266 16.92 -4.43 10.71
N ILE A 267 17.58 -3.29 10.55
CA ILE A 267 18.73 -2.91 11.38
C ILE A 267 18.40 -1.58 12.06
N ASN A 268 18.53 -1.54 13.38
CA ASN A 268 18.64 -0.28 14.11
C ASN A 268 20.06 -0.19 14.65
N SER A 269 20.83 0.77 14.14
CA SER A 269 22.25 0.91 14.45
C SER A 269 22.52 1.60 15.78
N ASN A 270 21.47 1.93 16.55
CA ASN A 270 21.54 2.63 17.83
C ASN A 270 22.37 3.93 17.74
N GLY A 271 22.14 4.72 16.68
CA GLY A 271 22.81 5.99 16.45
C GLY A 271 24.17 5.90 15.74
N GLN A 272 24.60 4.71 15.30
CA GLN A 272 25.86 4.54 14.58
C GLN A 272 25.67 4.67 13.06
N SER A 273 26.57 5.36 12.38
CA SER A 273 26.64 5.36 10.91
C SER A 273 27.39 4.12 10.44
N LEU A 274 26.68 3.20 9.80
CA LEU A 274 27.24 1.93 9.29
C LEU A 274 27.60 2.01 7.80
N GLY A 275 27.26 3.13 7.15
CA GLY A 275 27.49 3.36 5.73
C GLY A 275 26.57 2.49 4.87
N THR A 276 27.07 2.08 3.71
CA THR A 276 26.34 1.20 2.79
C THR A 276 26.24 -0.21 3.37
N ILE A 277 25.04 -0.76 3.44
CA ILE A 277 24.74 -2.13 3.83
C ILE A 277 24.39 -2.90 2.57
N THR A 278 25.12 -3.98 2.32
CA THR A 278 24.73 -4.99 1.32
C THR A 278 24.21 -6.22 2.03
N SER A 279 23.27 -6.92 1.41
CA SER A 279 22.67 -8.12 2.00
C SER A 279 22.26 -9.14 0.96
N SER A 280 22.25 -10.39 1.37
CA SER A 280 21.77 -11.51 0.57
C SER A 280 21.15 -12.56 1.47
N PHE A 281 20.37 -13.46 0.88
CA PHE A 281 19.80 -14.59 1.59
C PHE A 281 19.75 -15.84 0.74
N TYR A 282 19.79 -16.99 1.41
CA TYR A 282 19.61 -18.30 0.81
C TYR A 282 18.37 -18.94 1.40
N GLN A 283 17.45 -19.38 0.55
CA GLN A 283 16.27 -20.16 0.96
C GLN A 283 16.41 -21.57 0.42
N HIS A 284 16.53 -22.55 1.32
CA HIS A 284 16.61 -23.96 0.96
C HIS A 284 15.20 -24.50 0.67
N ALA A 285 15.06 -25.22 -0.45
CA ALA A 285 13.90 -26.05 -0.71
C ALA A 285 14.29 -27.52 -0.60
N GLY A 286 13.59 -28.23 0.28
CA GLY A 286 13.86 -29.63 0.60
C GLY A 286 13.61 -29.92 2.07
N THR A 287 14.17 -31.04 2.53
CA THR A 287 14.16 -31.43 3.95
C THR A 287 14.84 -30.37 4.81
N THR A 288 14.36 -30.18 6.04
CA THR A 288 15.00 -29.31 7.02
C THR A 288 16.48 -29.68 7.16
N ARG A 289 17.35 -28.66 7.14
CA ARG A 289 18.79 -28.88 7.14
C ARG A 289 19.28 -29.20 8.55
N VAL A 290 20.26 -30.10 8.63
CA VAL A 290 20.84 -30.59 9.89
C VAL A 290 22.33 -30.35 9.91
N ARG A 291 22.86 -29.92 11.05
CA ARG A 291 24.30 -29.87 11.30
C ARG A 291 24.59 -30.32 12.74
N ASN A 292 25.55 -31.22 12.90
CA ASN A 292 25.97 -31.75 14.21
C ASN A 292 24.80 -32.27 15.07
N GLY A 293 23.81 -32.90 14.44
CA GLY A 293 22.63 -33.44 15.12
C GLY A 293 21.57 -32.42 15.51
N ALA A 294 21.71 -31.15 15.12
CA ALA A 294 20.71 -30.11 15.34
C ALA A 294 20.15 -29.58 14.02
N SER A 295 18.82 -29.45 13.94
CA SER A 295 18.16 -28.84 12.79
C SER A 295 18.25 -27.32 12.83
N TYR A 296 18.40 -26.70 11.66
CA TYR A 296 18.45 -25.26 11.51
C TYR A 296 17.54 -24.77 10.38
N ALA A 297 17.07 -23.52 10.50
CA ALA A 297 16.12 -22.94 9.58
C ALA A 297 16.58 -23.04 8.12
N ASN A 298 15.65 -23.22 7.19
CA ASN A 298 15.91 -23.24 5.75
C ASN A 298 16.19 -21.85 5.16
N ARG A 299 16.54 -20.85 6.00
CA ARG A 299 16.86 -19.48 5.61
C ARG A 299 18.17 -19.04 6.24
N ASN A 300 19.11 -18.61 5.41
CA ASN A 300 20.36 -17.97 5.84
C ASN A 300 20.36 -16.52 5.35
N ILE A 301 20.84 -15.58 6.16
CA ILE A 301 20.88 -14.16 5.82
C ILE A 301 22.31 -13.66 6.04
N THR A 302 22.86 -13.00 5.03
CA THR A 302 24.16 -12.34 5.09
C THR A 302 23.94 -10.83 5.04
N ILE A 303 24.53 -10.11 6.00
CA ILE A 303 24.47 -8.66 6.12
C ILE A 303 25.90 -8.15 6.26
N THR A 304 26.30 -7.25 5.36
CA THR A 304 27.65 -6.70 5.34
C THR A 304 27.58 -5.17 5.37
N PRO A 305 27.85 -4.54 6.53
CA PRO A 305 28.00 -3.09 6.60
C PRO A 305 29.35 -2.65 6.03
N GLN A 306 29.39 -1.49 5.39
CA GLN A 306 30.61 -0.82 4.94
C GLN A 306 31.51 -0.48 6.12
N THR A 307 30.92 -0.01 7.22
CA THR A 307 31.63 0.28 8.48
C THR A 307 31.11 -0.67 9.56
N GLN A 308 31.98 -1.52 10.09
CA GLN A 308 31.62 -2.41 11.20
C GLN A 308 31.17 -1.59 12.43
N PRO A 309 30.11 -2.03 13.13
CA PRO A 309 29.62 -1.30 14.30
C PRO A 309 30.66 -1.32 15.42
N GLY A 310 30.88 -0.17 16.07
CA GLY A 310 31.77 -0.03 17.22
C GLY A 310 31.09 -0.43 18.55
N SER A 311 29.76 -0.48 18.58
CA SER A 311 28.96 -0.93 19.72
C SER A 311 27.76 -1.77 19.27
N ALA A 312 27.02 -2.35 20.22
CA ALA A 312 25.89 -3.22 19.93
C ALA A 312 24.84 -2.53 19.04
N VAL A 313 24.42 -3.24 17.99
CA VAL A 313 23.29 -2.88 17.12
C VAL A 313 22.12 -3.82 17.38
N ARG A 314 20.92 -3.42 16.98
CA ARG A 314 19.74 -4.30 17.03
C ARG A 314 19.41 -4.77 15.63
N ILE A 315 19.17 -6.06 15.49
CA ILE A 315 18.81 -6.70 14.22
C ILE A 315 17.52 -7.48 14.43
N ARG A 316 16.63 -7.38 13.46
CA ARG A 316 15.48 -8.25 13.32
C ARG A 316 15.61 -9.04 12.02
N LEU A 317 15.47 -10.35 12.11
CA LEU A 317 15.47 -11.26 10.98
C LEU A 317 14.08 -11.84 10.82
N TYR A 318 13.59 -11.90 9.58
CA TYR A 318 12.25 -12.37 9.28
C TYR A 318 12.27 -13.76 8.66
N MET A 319 11.35 -14.61 9.10
CA MET A 319 11.01 -15.88 8.47
C MET A 319 9.49 -16.01 8.41
N THR A 320 9.00 -16.73 7.42
CA THR A 320 7.58 -17.05 7.27
C THR A 320 7.14 -18.03 8.35
N LYS A 321 5.83 -18.06 8.63
CA LYS A 321 5.23 -19.09 9.47
C LYS A 321 5.51 -20.50 8.94
N ALA A 322 5.42 -20.71 7.63
CA ALA A 322 5.71 -22.00 7.02
C ALA A 322 7.17 -22.46 7.25
N GLU A 323 8.14 -21.54 7.18
CA GLU A 323 9.54 -21.85 7.49
C GLU A 323 9.74 -22.19 8.97
N TYR A 324 9.04 -21.49 9.88
CA TYR A 324 9.09 -21.81 11.31
C TYR A 324 8.46 -23.16 11.60
N ASP A 325 7.26 -23.42 11.08
CA ASP A 325 6.53 -24.67 11.30
C ASP A 325 7.32 -25.87 10.75
N ALA A 326 8.00 -25.72 9.60
CA ALA A 326 8.86 -26.78 9.05
C ALA A 326 10.10 -27.08 9.91
N LEU A 327 10.63 -26.06 10.61
CA LEU A 327 11.73 -26.24 11.57
C LEU A 327 11.22 -26.89 12.86
N ASP A 328 10.09 -26.41 13.39
CA ASP A 328 9.46 -26.92 14.62
C ASP A 328 9.06 -28.39 14.51
N LEU A 329 8.53 -28.80 13.35
CA LEU A 329 8.17 -30.19 13.06
C LEU A 329 9.37 -31.14 12.97
N ASP A 330 10.58 -30.62 12.77
CA ASP A 330 11.77 -31.47 12.66
C ASP A 330 12.21 -31.98 14.05
N PRO A 331 12.29 -33.31 14.29
CA PRO A 331 12.61 -33.86 15.61
C PRO A 331 13.97 -33.44 16.17
N LEU A 332 14.91 -33.01 15.32
CA LEU A 332 16.24 -32.56 15.72
C LEU A 332 16.30 -31.06 16.01
N SER A 333 15.18 -30.33 15.88
CA SER A 333 15.13 -28.89 16.19
C SER A 333 15.13 -28.61 17.70
N GLY A 334 14.53 -29.50 18.49
CA GLY A 334 14.34 -29.33 19.93
C GLY A 334 13.46 -28.14 20.32
N ILE A 335 12.66 -27.60 19.38
CA ILE A 335 11.78 -26.45 19.64
C ILE A 335 10.54 -26.91 20.42
N THR A 336 10.21 -26.16 21.46
CA THR A 336 8.98 -26.33 22.25
C THR A 336 8.17 -25.03 22.34
N ALA A 337 8.83 -23.89 22.13
CA ALA A 337 8.23 -22.57 22.01
C ALA A 337 9.01 -21.71 21.00
N PRO A 338 8.40 -20.65 20.43
CA PRO A 338 9.10 -19.74 19.52
C PRO A 338 10.36 -19.09 20.13
N THR A 339 10.39 -18.97 21.46
CA THR A 339 11.54 -18.48 22.22
C THR A 339 12.69 -19.47 22.30
N ASP A 340 12.65 -20.64 21.66
CA ASP A 340 13.76 -21.60 21.56
C ASP A 340 14.61 -21.37 20.32
N VAL A 341 14.07 -20.65 19.32
CA VAL A 341 14.81 -20.27 18.12
C VAL A 341 15.92 -19.29 18.49
N ARG A 342 17.14 -19.59 18.06
CA ARG A 342 18.34 -18.75 18.28
C ARG A 342 18.94 -18.33 16.94
N ILE A 343 19.68 -17.23 16.97
CA ILE A 343 20.47 -16.77 15.83
C ILE A 343 21.88 -17.34 15.98
N LEU A 344 22.35 -18.07 14.98
CA LEU A 344 23.75 -18.48 14.85
C LEU A 344 24.45 -17.55 13.87
N LYS A 345 25.51 -16.88 14.31
CA LYS A 345 26.39 -16.08 13.45
C LYS A 345 27.56 -16.94 12.98
N ASN A 346 27.88 -16.90 11.69
CA ASN A 346 29.02 -17.60 11.10
C ASN A 346 29.57 -16.80 9.89
N ASN A 347 30.50 -17.41 9.14
CA ASN A 347 31.11 -16.82 7.94
C ASN A 347 30.58 -17.43 6.62
N ASP A 348 29.51 -18.21 6.67
CA ASP A 348 28.94 -18.89 5.50
C ASP A 348 28.04 -17.93 4.71
N ALA A 349 28.66 -17.04 3.94
CA ALA A 349 27.95 -16.06 3.14
C ALA A 349 27.02 -16.73 2.12
N CYS A 350 25.70 -16.52 2.29
CA CYS A 350 24.66 -16.97 1.37
C CYS A 350 24.73 -18.45 0.96
N SER A 351 25.26 -19.31 1.84
CA SER A 351 25.53 -20.72 1.54
C SER A 351 24.30 -21.61 1.68
N GLY A 352 24.25 -22.69 0.90
CA GLY A 352 23.27 -23.78 1.07
C GLY A 352 23.55 -24.68 2.28
N PHE A 353 24.76 -24.63 2.83
CA PHE A 353 25.23 -25.48 3.92
C PHE A 353 25.94 -24.66 5.02
N LEU A 354 25.92 -25.16 6.24
CA LEU A 354 26.69 -24.61 7.37
C LEU A 354 28.07 -25.29 7.41
N ASN A 355 29.14 -24.61 6.98
CA ASN A 355 30.47 -25.21 6.85
C ASN A 355 31.32 -25.10 8.12
N ALA A 356 31.22 -23.99 8.87
CA ALA A 356 31.98 -23.75 10.09
C ALA A 356 31.07 -23.55 11.30
N ALA A 357 31.45 -24.15 12.45
CA ALA A 357 30.92 -23.74 13.74
C ALA A 357 31.49 -22.34 14.04
N GLY A 358 30.58 -21.37 14.23
CA GLY A 358 30.93 -20.07 14.79
C GLY A 358 31.15 -20.15 16.29
#